data_AF-A0A9D8ZHF0-F1
#
_entry.id   AF-A0A9D8ZHF0-F1
#
_cell.length_a   1.000
_cell.length_b   1.000
_cell.length_c   1.000
_cell.angle_alpha   90.00
_cell.angle_beta   90.00
_cell.angle_gamma   90.00
#
_symmetry.space_group_name_H-M   'P 1'
#
loop_
_entity.id
_entity.type
_entity.pdbx_description
1 polymer ?
#
loop_
_entity_poly.entity_id
_entity_poly.type
_entity_poly.pdbx_seq_one_letter_code
_entity_poly.pdbx_strand_id
1 'polypeptide(L)'
;IKSGQSICHGQFHPAKVGQFTRLIQVESEKTAIVMSILSDKTTWMACGSKTAINEKMLEPLKDNAIILFPDKGSAGEWQQRVDKLIPKGFNIQVSRFLENEVELEDGKDIADLYLR
;
A
#
# COMPACT_ATOMS: atom_id res chain seq x y z
N ILE A 1 41.26 -32.27 -0.93
CA ILE A 1 40.02 -32.77 -1.56
C ILE A 1 38.93 -32.75 -0.50
N LYS A 2 37.89 -31.93 -0.72
CA LYS A 2 36.55 -31.85 -0.10
C LYS A 2 36.02 -30.45 -0.44
N SER A 3 35.55 -30.15 -1.66
CA SER A 3 34.24 -30.46 -2.25
C SER A 3 33.05 -30.25 -1.30
N GLY A 4 32.18 -29.28 -1.63
CA GLY A 4 30.74 -29.42 -1.37
C GLY A 4 30.01 -28.22 -0.75
N GLN A 5 29.43 -27.39 -1.63
CA GLN A 5 28.10 -26.77 -1.54
C GLN A 5 27.75 -25.75 -0.44
N SER A 6 27.76 -24.48 -0.86
CA SER A 6 26.63 -23.53 -0.86
C SER A 6 25.37 -23.90 -0.06
N ILE A 7 25.11 -23.13 0.98
CA ILE A 7 23.75 -22.79 1.43
C ILE A 7 23.78 -21.35 1.96
N CYS A 8 23.46 -20.42 1.06
CA CYS A 8 23.10 -19.05 1.44
C CYS A 8 21.90 -19.14 2.40
N HIS A 9 22.17 -19.01 3.69
CA HIS A 9 21.12 -18.75 4.67
C HIS A 9 20.63 -17.34 4.40
N GLY A 10 19.57 -17.23 3.61
CA GLY A 10 18.81 -15.99 3.47
C GLY A 10 18.36 -15.58 4.86
N GLN A 11 19.06 -14.58 5.42
CA GLN A 11 18.65 -13.94 6.65
C GLN A 11 17.35 -13.20 6.37
N PHE A 12 16.24 -13.89 6.60
CA PHE A 12 14.96 -13.25 6.84
C PHE A 12 15.17 -12.34 8.05
N HIS A 13 15.35 -11.05 7.79
CA HIS A 13 15.35 -10.07 8.86
C HIS A 13 13.92 -9.99 9.36
N PRO A 14 13.60 -10.42 10.60
CA PRO A 14 12.30 -10.07 11.17
C PRO A 14 12.26 -8.55 11.23
N ALA A 15 11.28 -7.96 10.53
CA ALA A 15 11.03 -6.52 10.58
C ALA A 15 11.01 -6.09 12.05
N LYS A 16 11.94 -5.21 12.43
CA LYS A 16 12.07 -4.74 13.82
C LYS A 16 10.76 -4.09 14.24
N VAL A 17 10.11 -4.68 15.23
CA VAL A 17 8.96 -4.12 15.95
C VAL A 17 9.40 -2.77 16.53
N GLY A 18 8.84 -1.69 16.00
CA GLY A 18 9.12 -0.32 16.45
C GLY A 18 9.40 0.72 15.35
N GLN A 19 9.34 0.35 14.06
CA GLN A 19 9.50 1.30 12.97
C GLN A 19 8.13 1.74 12.44
N PHE A 20 7.86 3.05 12.39
CA PHE A 20 6.69 3.62 11.71
C PHE A 20 6.61 3.02 10.31
N THR A 21 5.72 2.05 10.15
CA THR A 21 5.60 1.31 8.90
C THR A 21 4.64 2.11 8.05
N ARG A 22 5.14 2.63 6.93
CA ARG A 22 4.26 3.20 5.93
C ARG A 22 3.46 2.06 5.33
N LEU A 23 2.15 2.14 5.48
CA LEU A 23 1.21 1.18 4.94
C LEU A 23 0.62 1.77 3.67
N ILE A 24 0.79 1.08 2.57
CA ILE A 24 0.18 1.47 1.32
C ILE A 24 -1.01 0.58 1.04
N GLN A 25 -2.19 1.19 0.93
CA GLN A 25 -3.40 0.46 0.57
C GLN A 25 -3.70 0.65 -0.91
N VAL A 26 -3.89 -0.45 -1.63
CA VAL A 26 -4.29 -0.50 -3.04
C VAL A 26 -5.58 -1.31 -3.21
N GLU A 27 -6.29 -1.14 -4.33
CA GLU A 27 -7.55 -1.85 -4.58
C GLU A 27 -7.33 -3.34 -4.91
N SER A 28 -6.29 -3.67 -5.66
CA SER A 28 -6.04 -5.04 -6.16
C SER A 28 -4.82 -5.73 -5.53
N GLU A 29 -4.98 -7.02 -5.26
CA GLU A 29 -3.93 -7.92 -4.75
C GLU A 29 -2.74 -8.00 -5.71
N LYS A 30 -2.99 -7.95 -7.03
CA LYS A 30 -1.93 -7.98 -8.04
C LYS A 30 -0.99 -6.79 -7.87
N THR A 31 -1.57 -5.61 -7.75
CA THR A 31 -0.86 -4.33 -7.54
C THR A 31 -0.06 -4.38 -6.25
N ALA A 32 -0.65 -4.88 -5.15
CA ALA A 32 0.03 -4.99 -3.87
C ALA A 32 1.26 -5.89 -3.95
N ILE A 33 1.15 -7.05 -4.61
CA ILE A 33 2.26 -7.98 -4.78
C ILE A 33 3.37 -7.34 -5.62
N VAL A 34 3.04 -6.79 -6.80
CA VAL A 34 4.04 -6.14 -7.67
C VAL A 34 4.76 -5.02 -6.91
N MET A 35 4.01 -4.15 -6.24
CA MET A 35 4.59 -3.02 -5.53
C MET A 35 5.36 -3.43 -4.26
N SER A 36 4.99 -4.54 -3.61
CA SER A 36 5.78 -5.11 -2.51
C SER A 36 7.15 -5.60 -2.96
N ILE A 37 7.26 -6.10 -4.20
CA ILE A 37 8.54 -6.52 -4.78
C ILE A 37 9.38 -5.29 -5.14
N LEU A 38 8.74 -4.20 -5.59
CA LEU A 38 9.42 -2.98 -5.98
C LEU A 38 9.86 -2.09 -4.80
N SER A 39 9.33 -2.33 -3.59
CA SER A 39 9.53 -1.43 -2.44
C SER A 39 9.76 -2.16 -1.11
N ASP A 40 11.03 -2.34 -0.74
CA ASP A 40 11.44 -3.04 0.49
C ASP A 40 11.12 -2.30 1.81
N LYS A 41 10.73 -1.03 1.74
CA LYS A 41 10.56 -0.15 2.93
C LYS A 41 9.11 0.16 3.26
N THR A 42 8.17 -0.42 2.53
CA THR A 42 6.76 -0.07 2.60
C THR A 42 5.93 -1.34 2.58
N THR A 43 4.96 -1.44 3.49
CA THR A 43 4.07 -2.60 3.52
C THR A 43 2.88 -2.32 2.63
N TRP A 44 2.72 -3.12 1.57
CA TRP A 44 1.61 -3.01 0.64
C TRP A 44 0.49 -3.96 1.04
N MET A 45 -0.72 -3.43 1.14
CA MET A 45 -1.92 -4.18 1.49
C MET A 45 -2.97 -3.92 0.42
N ALA A 46 -3.51 -4.99 -0.15
CA ALA A 46 -4.69 -4.87 -0.98
C ALA A 46 -5.95 -4.90 -0.12
N CYS A 47 -6.88 -4.02 -0.45
CA CYS A 47 -8.24 -4.07 0.05
C CYS A 47 -9.14 -4.11 -1.18
N GLY A 48 -9.62 -5.33 -1.52
CA GLY A 48 -10.47 -5.62 -2.67
C GLY A 48 -11.82 -4.89 -2.71
N SER A 49 -12.02 -3.88 -1.88
CA SER A 49 -13.19 -3.01 -1.93
C SER A 49 -12.94 -1.67 -1.23
N LYS A 50 -13.51 -0.62 -1.80
CA LYS A 50 -13.62 0.74 -1.21
C LYS A 50 -14.28 0.73 0.18
N THR A 51 -15.05 -0.30 0.52
CA THR A 51 -15.71 -0.47 1.83
C THR A 51 -14.75 -0.85 2.96
N ALA A 52 -13.55 -1.32 2.63
CA ALA A 52 -12.55 -1.68 3.62
C ALA A 52 -11.96 -0.46 4.36
N ILE A 53 -12.12 0.75 3.81
CA ILE A 53 -11.75 2.02 4.47
C ILE A 53 -12.81 2.36 5.52
N ASN A 54 -12.77 1.64 6.63
CA ASN A 54 -13.65 1.86 7.77
C ASN A 54 -12.84 1.79 9.07
N GLU A 55 -13.42 2.37 10.13
CA GLU A 55 -12.76 2.48 11.42
C GLU A 55 -12.33 1.12 11.97
N LYS A 56 -13.21 0.11 11.93
CA LYS A 56 -12.92 -1.23 12.47
C LYS A 56 -11.73 -1.91 11.78
N MET A 57 -11.60 -1.74 10.47
CA MET A 57 -10.50 -2.32 9.69
C MET A 57 -9.18 -1.57 9.93
N LEU A 58 -9.24 -0.25 10.08
CA LEU A 58 -8.05 0.58 10.24
C LEU A 58 -7.64 0.80 11.70
N GLU A 59 -8.50 0.47 12.67
CA GLU A 59 -8.24 0.52 14.11
C GLU A 59 -6.88 -0.08 14.51
N PRO A 60 -6.52 -1.32 14.08
CA PRO A 60 -5.20 -1.89 14.39
C PRO A 60 -4.03 -1.15 13.72
N LEU A 61 -4.32 -0.31 12.72
CA LEU A 61 -3.34 0.44 11.94
C LEU A 61 -3.28 1.92 12.34
N LYS A 62 -4.00 2.34 13.38
CA LYS A 62 -4.15 3.75 13.78
C LYS A 62 -2.82 4.45 14.07
N ASP A 63 -1.86 3.73 14.64
CA ASP A 63 -0.53 4.25 14.98
C ASP A 63 0.43 4.30 13.77
N ASN A 64 0.02 3.75 12.63
CA ASN A 64 0.83 3.72 11.42
C ASN A 64 0.43 4.86 10.47
N ALA A 65 1.40 5.29 9.64
CA ALA A 65 1.12 6.22 8.55
C ALA A 65 0.58 5.43 7.35
N ILE A 66 -0.69 5.63 7.02
CA ILE A 66 -1.37 4.93 5.93
C ILE A 66 -1.48 5.89 4.73
N ILE A 67 -1.05 5.43 3.57
CA ILE A 67 -1.25 6.14 2.30
C ILE A 67 -2.10 5.24 1.41
N LEU A 68 -3.23 5.76 0.97
CA LEU A 68 -4.13 5.07 0.07
C LEU A 68 -3.79 5.45 -1.37
N PHE A 69 -3.60 4.47 -2.24
CA PHE A 69 -3.44 4.64 -3.67
C PHE A 69 -4.67 4.08 -4.39
N PRO A 70 -5.72 4.91 -4.55
CA PRO A 70 -6.90 4.54 -5.30
C PRO A 70 -6.59 4.47 -6.79
N ASP A 71 -7.36 3.66 -7.53
CA ASP A 71 -7.35 3.68 -8.99
C ASP A 71 -7.74 5.06 -9.52
N LYS A 72 -7.30 5.39 -10.74
CA LYS A 72 -7.65 6.66 -11.38
C LYS A 72 -9.18 6.81 -11.50
N GLY A 73 -9.71 7.94 -11.01
CA GLY A 73 -11.12 8.28 -10.93
C GLY A 73 -11.77 7.96 -9.57
N SER A 74 -11.12 7.18 -8.71
CA SER A 74 -11.68 6.76 -7.40
C SER A 74 -11.19 7.59 -6.21
N ALA A 75 -10.22 8.50 -6.41
CA ALA A 75 -9.59 9.24 -5.31
C ALA A 75 -10.58 10.12 -4.52
N GLY A 76 -11.57 10.71 -5.19
CA GLY A 76 -12.59 11.53 -4.53
C GLY A 76 -13.43 10.74 -3.51
N GLU A 77 -13.87 9.53 -3.88
CA GLU A 77 -14.67 8.67 -3.00
C GLU A 77 -13.88 8.16 -1.79
N TRP A 78 -12.58 7.92 -1.98
CA TRP A 78 -11.69 7.48 -0.91
C TRP A 78 -11.40 8.62 0.06
N GLN A 79 -11.18 9.85 -0.46
CA GLN A 79 -10.98 11.04 0.36
C GLN A 79 -12.16 11.29 1.28
N GLN A 80 -13.40 11.20 0.78
CA GLN A 80 -14.60 11.38 1.61
C GLN A 80 -14.70 10.37 2.76
N ARG A 81 -14.15 9.16 2.61
CA ARG A 81 -14.10 8.16 3.68
C ARG A 81 -13.00 8.50 4.68
N VAL A 82 -11.82 8.88 4.20
CA VAL A 82 -10.68 9.27 5.03
C VAL A 82 -10.98 10.52 5.86
N ASP A 83 -11.69 11.50 5.29
CA ASP A 83 -12.07 12.73 6.00
C ASP A 83 -12.94 12.44 7.25
N LYS A 84 -13.67 11.32 7.26
CA LYS A 84 -14.45 10.87 8.44
C LYS A 84 -13.59 10.17 9.49
N LEU A 85 -12.38 9.73 9.14
CA LEU A 85 -11.45 8.99 9.98
C LEU A 85 -10.35 9.89 10.55
N ILE A 86 -9.89 10.91 9.82
CA ILE A 86 -8.95 11.93 10.32
C ILE A 86 -9.36 12.48 11.71
N PRO A 87 -10.60 12.95 11.94
CA PRO A 87 -10.99 13.48 13.26
C PRO A 87 -11.02 12.42 14.38
N LYS A 88 -10.99 11.13 14.03
CA LYS A 88 -10.91 10.02 15.00
C LYS A 88 -9.45 9.70 15.40
N GLY A 89 -8.49 10.46 14.87
CA GLY A 89 -7.06 10.33 15.17
C GLY A 89 -6.32 9.30 14.32
N PHE A 90 -6.81 9.01 13.11
CA PHE A 90 -6.11 8.15 12.16
C PHE A 90 -5.15 8.97 11.29
N ASN A 91 -3.93 8.48 11.08
CA ASN A 91 -2.95 9.07 10.18
C ASN A 91 -3.04 8.47 8.76
N ILE A 92 -4.11 8.82 8.04
CA ILE A 92 -4.39 8.31 6.70
C ILE A 92 -4.37 9.45 5.68
N GLN A 93 -3.77 9.22 4.52
CA GLN A 93 -3.74 10.16 3.40
C GLN A 93 -4.16 9.47 2.11
N VAL A 94 -4.86 10.18 1.22
CA VAL A 94 -5.19 9.66 -0.12
C VAL A 94 -4.24 10.27 -1.14
N SER A 95 -3.53 9.42 -1.86
CA SER A 95 -2.67 9.80 -2.95
C SER A 95 -3.51 10.17 -4.17
N ARG A 96 -3.32 11.39 -4.68
CA ARG A 96 -3.89 11.84 -5.97
C ARG A 96 -2.90 11.71 -7.11
N PHE A 97 -1.87 10.90 -6.93
CA PHE A 97 -0.80 10.74 -7.90
C PHE A 97 -1.35 10.29 -9.26
N LEU A 98 -2.20 9.24 -9.30
CA LEU A 98 -2.79 8.74 -10.54
C LEU A 98 -3.80 9.71 -11.19
N GLU A 99 -4.44 10.60 -10.40
CA GLU A 99 -5.36 11.62 -10.94
C GLU A 99 -4.63 12.64 -11.81
N ASN A 100 -3.37 12.93 -11.47
CA ASN A 100 -2.55 13.92 -12.19
C ASN A 100 -1.87 13.32 -13.43
N GLU A 101 -1.89 11.99 -13.58
CA GLU A 101 -1.30 11.29 -14.72
C GLU A 101 -2.25 11.33 -15.92
N VAL A 102 -2.05 12.28 -16.82
CA VAL A 102 -2.92 12.51 -18.00
C VAL A 102 -2.89 11.33 -18.98
N GLU A 103 -1.78 10.59 -19.03
CA GLU A 103 -1.62 9.45 -19.94
C GLU A 103 -2.25 8.14 -19.45
N LEU A 104 -2.64 8.06 -18.18
CA LEU A 104 -3.33 6.89 -17.66
C LEU A 104 -4.83 6.99 -17.98
N GLU A 105 -5.42 5.90 -18.44
CA GLU A 105 -6.88 5.81 -18.59
C GLU A 105 -7.53 5.63 -17.20
N ASP A 106 -8.78 6.06 -17.07
CA ASP A 106 -9.55 5.84 -15.85
C ASP A 106 -9.65 4.34 -15.55
N GLY A 107 -9.46 3.96 -14.29
CA GLY A 107 -9.40 2.55 -13.87
C GLY A 107 -8.02 1.88 -13.97
N LYS A 108 -6.97 2.59 -14.41
CA LYS A 108 -5.60 2.09 -14.26
C LYS A 108 -5.07 2.30 -12.85
N ASP A 109 -4.22 1.36 -12.43
CA ASP A 109 -3.61 1.34 -11.11
C ASP A 109 -2.15 1.82 -11.12
N ILE A 110 -1.52 1.86 -9.95
CA ILE A 110 -0.12 2.27 -9.84
C ILE A 110 0.84 1.27 -10.47
N ALA A 111 0.53 -0.03 -10.47
CA ALA A 111 1.42 -1.03 -11.06
C ALA A 111 1.48 -0.88 -12.59
N ASP A 112 0.38 -0.50 -13.24
CA ASP A 112 0.35 -0.19 -14.67
C ASP A 112 1.35 0.91 -15.06
N LEU A 113 1.60 1.88 -14.17
CA LEU A 113 2.59 2.93 -14.40
C LEU A 113 4.03 2.40 -14.28
N TYR A 114 4.31 1.52 -13.31
CA TYR A 114 5.64 0.96 -13.09
C TYR A 114 6.02 -0.13 -14.11
N LEU A 115 5.03 -0.79 -14.73
CA LEU A 115 5.22 -1.86 -15.71
C LEU A 115 5.18 -1.36 -17.17
N ARG A 116 5.21 -0.04 -17.38
CA ARG A 116 5.13 0.60 -18.70
C ARG A 116 6.43 0.52 -19.49
#